data_AF-A0A924VZA2-F1
#
_entry.id   AF-A0A924VZA2-F1
#
_cell.length_a   1.000
_cell.length_b   1.000
_cell.length_c   1.000
_cell.angle_alpha   90.00
_cell.angle_beta   90.00
_cell.angle_gamma   90.00
#
_symmetry.space_group_name_H-M   'P 1'
#
loop_
_entity.id
_entity.type
_entity.pdbx_description
1 polymer ?
#
loop_
_entity_poly.entity_id
_entity_poly.type
_entity_poly.pdbx_seq_one_letter_code
_entity_poly.pdbx_strand_id
1 'polypeptide(L)'
;MYFGNHLGYPIYLAGAKTGKKYYAVVDNKKVYFGALGYSQYFDKIGYFKKYDNLNKRRRKLYYLRHAINYSKKSADYLAKKLLW
;
A
#
# COMPACT_ATOMS: atom_id res chain seq x y z
N MET A 1 4.22 6.10 13.50
CA MET A 1 5.59 5.62 13.22
C MET A 1 5.94 5.97 11.77
N TYR A 2 7.13 6.52 11.54
CA TYR A 2 7.66 6.84 10.20
C TYR A 2 8.50 5.67 9.68
N PHE A 3 8.43 5.39 8.38
CA PHE A 3 9.14 4.26 7.74
C PHE A 3 10.12 4.66 6.64
N GLY A 4 10.34 5.96 6.41
CA GLY A 4 11.22 6.42 5.34
C GLY A 4 10.47 6.98 4.14
N ASN A 5 11.25 7.39 3.15
CA ASN A 5 10.76 7.86 1.86
C ASN A 5 10.70 6.70 0.87
N HIS A 6 9.51 6.45 0.32
CA HIS A 6 9.32 5.47 -0.76
C HIS A 6 8.67 6.15 -1.95
N LEU A 7 9.21 5.93 -3.15
CA LEU A 7 8.71 6.53 -4.40
C LEU A 7 8.66 8.07 -4.36
N GLY A 8 9.52 8.70 -3.55
CA GLY A 8 9.55 10.14 -3.35
C GLY A 8 8.58 10.68 -2.29
N TYR A 9 7.88 9.81 -1.55
CA TYR A 9 6.90 10.22 -0.53
C TYR A 9 7.26 9.71 0.88
N PRO A 10 7.13 10.53 1.92
CA PRO A 10 7.24 10.08 3.31
C PRO A 10 6.11 9.10 3.65
N ILE A 11 6.47 7.93 4.17
CA ILE A 11 5.52 6.86 4.55
C ILE A 11 5.43 6.71 6.06
N TYR A 12 4.22 6.52 6.55
CA TYR A 12 3.92 6.34 7.97
C TYR A 12 2.95 5.18 8.20
N LEU A 13 2.97 4.62 9.40
CA LEU A 13 1.94 3.69 9.88
C LEU A 13 0.59 4.40 9.95
N ALA A 14 -0.44 3.81 9.34
CA ALA A 14 -1.82 4.26 9.54
C ALA A 14 -2.38 3.63 10.83
N GLY A 15 -3.17 4.42 11.56
CA GLY A 15 -3.81 3.97 12.80
C GLY A 15 -4.99 3.02 12.52
N ALA A 16 -5.27 2.13 13.47
CA ALA A 16 -6.36 1.14 13.36
C ALA A 16 -7.73 1.77 13.02
N LYS A 17 -8.01 2.98 13.52
CA LYS A 17 -9.24 3.74 13.24
C LYS A 17 -9.48 4.03 11.75
N THR A 18 -8.43 4.01 10.92
CA THR A 18 -8.54 4.25 9.47
C THR A 18 -8.88 2.98 8.68
N GLY A 19 -8.71 1.80 9.27
CA GLY A 19 -8.79 0.51 8.56
C GLY A 19 -7.65 0.30 7.54
N LYS A 20 -6.66 1.19 7.49
CA LYS A 20 -5.54 1.15 6.54
C LYS A 20 -4.23 0.81 7.24
N LYS A 21 -3.28 0.31 6.46
CA LYS A 21 -1.94 -0.12 6.90
C LYS A 21 -0.99 1.06 6.96
N TYR A 22 -0.91 1.83 5.88
CA TYR A 22 0.02 2.93 5.75
C TYR A 22 -0.68 4.19 5.22
N TYR A 23 0.00 5.31 5.38
CA TYR A 23 -0.29 6.50 4.58
C TYR A 23 1.00 7.15 4.08
N ALA A 24 0.91 7.71 2.89
CA ALA A 24 1.93 8.59 2.33
C ALA A 24 1.50 10.05 2.52
N VAL A 25 2.46 10.96 2.67
CA VAL A 25 2.21 12.40 2.53
C VAL A 25 2.53 12.81 1.10
N VAL A 26 1.50 13.13 0.33
CA VAL A 26 1.59 13.50 -1.08
C VAL A 26 0.96 14.89 -1.24
N ASP A 27 1.71 15.87 -1.73
CA ASP A 27 1.27 17.26 -1.86
C ASP A 27 0.61 17.80 -0.57
N ASN A 28 1.25 17.58 0.58
CA ASN A 28 0.76 17.89 1.92
C ASN A 28 -0.57 17.21 2.34
N LYS A 29 -1.05 16.22 1.57
CA LYS A 29 -2.25 15.44 1.89
C LYS A 29 -1.89 14.01 2.27
N LYS A 30 -2.64 13.45 3.22
CA LYS A 30 -2.48 12.04 3.63
C LYS A 30 -3.23 11.14 2.65
N VAL A 31 -2.49 10.25 1.99
CA VAL A 31 -3.04 9.22 1.11
C VAL A 31 -2.89 7.87 1.78
N TYR A 32 -4.00 7.31 2.29
CA TYR A 32 -4.00 6.05 3.01
C TYR A 32 -4.14 4.85 2.06
N PHE A 33 -3.35 3.80 2.28
CA PHE A 33 -3.34 2.61 1.42
C PHE A 33 -3.06 1.31 2.17
N GLY A 34 -3.43 0.18 1.55
CA GLY A 34 -3.37 -1.17 2.12
C GLY A 34 -4.44 -1.38 3.19
N ALA A 35 -5.33 -2.37 3.04
CA ALA A 35 -6.34 -2.68 4.06
C ALA A 35 -5.75 -3.56 5.17
N LEU A 36 -6.05 -3.26 6.44
CA LEU A 36 -5.55 -4.05 7.59
C LEU A 36 -6.04 -5.50 7.58
N GLY A 37 -7.29 -5.74 7.15
CA GLY A 37 -7.89 -7.07 7.10
C GLY A 37 -7.59 -7.91 5.85
N TYR A 38 -6.73 -7.43 4.96
CA TYR A 38 -6.47 -8.13 3.69
C TYR A 38 -4.99 -8.46 3.55
N SER A 39 -4.66 -9.71 3.22
CA SER A 39 -3.29 -10.12 2.91
C SER A 39 -2.78 -9.43 1.64
N GLN A 40 -1.49 -9.17 1.58
CA GLN A 40 -0.81 -8.59 0.42
C GLN A 40 0.13 -9.60 -0.23
N TYR A 41 0.65 -9.30 -1.42
CA TYR A 41 1.62 -10.18 -2.05
C TYR A 41 2.97 -10.08 -1.32
N PHE A 42 3.49 -8.87 -1.20
CA PHE A 42 4.77 -8.59 -0.57
C PHE A 42 4.85 -7.14 -0.08
N ASP A 43 5.02 -6.94 1.22
CA ASP A 43 5.17 -5.64 1.84
C ASP A 43 6.63 -5.15 1.78
N LYS A 44 6.87 -4.19 0.88
CA LYS A 44 8.18 -3.55 0.69
C LYS A 44 8.54 -2.55 1.79
N ILE A 45 7.59 -2.12 2.62
CA ILE A 45 7.83 -1.20 3.73
C ILE A 45 8.28 -1.98 4.96
N GLY A 46 7.62 -3.09 5.26
CA GLY A 46 8.15 -4.14 6.12
C GLY A 46 7.35 -4.44 7.39
N TYR A 47 6.55 -3.50 7.88
CA TYR A 47 5.81 -3.66 9.14
C TYR A 47 4.69 -4.71 9.09
N PHE A 48 4.10 -4.92 7.91
CA PHE A 48 3.02 -5.87 7.70
C PHE A 48 3.45 -7.16 7.00
N LYS A 49 4.76 -7.43 6.85
CA LYS A 49 5.32 -8.64 6.20
C LYS A 49 4.71 -9.95 6.66
N LYS A 50 4.29 -10.06 7.92
CA LYS A 50 3.59 -11.25 8.45
C LYS A 50 2.29 -11.60 7.71
N TYR A 51 1.75 -10.66 6.93
CA TYR A 51 0.54 -10.84 6.11
C TYR A 51 0.87 -11.03 4.61
N ASP A 52 2.15 -11.18 4.26
CA ASP A 52 2.58 -11.51 2.90
C ASP A 52 2.20 -12.95 2.57
N ASN A 53 1.59 -13.15 1.39
CA ASN A 53 1.19 -14.48 0.93
C ASN A 53 2.02 -15.00 -0.25
N LEU A 54 2.82 -14.14 -0.91
CA LEU A 54 3.64 -14.45 -2.09
C LEU A 54 2.88 -15.20 -3.22
N ASN A 55 1.55 -15.13 -3.23
CA ASN A 55 0.71 -15.86 -4.16
C ASN A 55 0.58 -15.09 -5.47
N LYS A 56 1.32 -15.56 -6.49
CA LYS A 56 1.34 -14.94 -7.83
C LYS A 56 -0.04 -14.84 -8.48
N ARG A 57 -0.95 -15.79 -8.23
CA ARG A 57 -2.33 -15.73 -8.74
C ARG A 57 -3.11 -14.60 -8.09
N ARG A 58 -3.03 -14.44 -6.76
CA ARG A 58 -3.67 -13.33 -6.04
C ARG A 58 -3.15 -11.97 -6.51
N ARG A 59 -1.83 -11.87 -6.71
CA ARG A 59 -1.21 -10.69 -7.31
C ARG A 59 -1.80 -10.39 -8.68
N LYS A 60 -1.79 -11.35 -9.61
CA LYS A 60 -2.37 -11.17 -10.96
C LYS A 60 -3.82 -10.70 -10.90
N LEU A 61 -4.65 -11.35 -10.09
CA LEU A 61 -6.06 -10.99 -9.92
C LEU A 61 -6.26 -9.59 -9.32
N TYR A 62 -5.40 -9.18 -8.39
CA TYR A 62 -5.42 -7.83 -7.83
C TYR A 62 -5.14 -6.79 -8.92
N TYR A 63 -4.08 -6.98 -9.73
CA TYR A 63 -3.76 -6.07 -10.82
C TYR A 63 -4.88 -6.01 -11.88
N LEU A 64 -5.51 -7.14 -12.20
CA LEU A 64 -6.64 -7.20 -13.14
C LEU A 64 -7.88 -6.43 -12.62
N ARG A 65 -8.23 -6.61 -11.33
CA ARG A 65 -9.36 -5.90 -10.72
C ARG A 65 -9.15 -4.38 -10.69
N HIS A 66 -7.90 -3.98 -10.50
CA HIS A 66 -7.52 -2.58 -10.37
C HIS A 66 -6.94 -2.02 -11.68
N ALA A 67 -7.22 -2.60 -12.85
CA ALA A 67 -6.64 -2.21 -14.15
C ALA A 67 -7.17 -0.87 -14.72
N ILE A 68 -7.29 0.17 -13.90
CA ILE A 68 -7.77 1.51 -14.25
C ILE A 68 -6.58 2.46 -14.40
N ASN A 69 -6.71 3.55 -15.16
CA ASN A 69 -5.77 4.66 -15.15
C ASN A 69 -5.81 5.37 -13.79
N TYR A 70 -4.91 5.01 -12.88
CA TYR A 70 -4.73 5.69 -11.60
C TYR A 70 -3.53 6.64 -11.66
N SER A 71 -3.65 7.82 -11.07
CA SER A 71 -2.55 8.77 -10.98
C SER A 71 -1.42 8.21 -10.10
N LYS A 72 -0.16 8.62 -10.37
CA LYS A 72 1.04 8.23 -9.60
C LYS A 72 0.99 8.60 -8.10
N LYS A 73 -0.04 9.33 -7.68
CA LYS A 73 -0.24 9.87 -6.33
C LYS A 73 -1.36 9.16 -5.56
N SER A 74 -2.08 8.24 -6.22
CA SER A 74 -3.26 7.60 -5.67
C SER A 74 -2.93 6.48 -4.67
N ALA A 75 -3.91 6.15 -3.81
CA ALA A 75 -3.80 5.01 -2.90
C ALA A 75 -3.58 3.69 -3.63
N ASP A 76 -4.15 3.54 -4.82
CA ASP A 76 -4.02 2.35 -5.66
C ASP A 76 -2.60 2.21 -6.23
N TYR A 77 -2.01 3.31 -6.70
CA TYR A 77 -0.61 3.37 -7.12
C TYR A 77 0.33 2.89 -6.00
N LEU A 78 0.17 3.47 -4.81
CA LEU A 78 1.00 3.17 -3.64
C LEU A 78 0.83 1.72 -3.20
N ALA A 79 -0.41 1.23 -3.11
CA ALA A 79 -0.68 -0.16 -2.76
C ALA A 79 -0.04 -1.12 -3.77
N LYS A 80 -0.17 -0.88 -5.07
CA LYS A 80 0.46 -1.71 -6.10
C LYS A 80 1.97 -1.70 -5.99
N LYS A 81 2.57 -0.53 -5.89
CA LYS A 81 4.04 -0.44 -5.91
C LYS A 81 4.67 -0.96 -4.63
N LEU A 82 4.02 -0.84 -3.48
CA LEU A 82 4.60 -1.14 -2.17
C LEU A 82 4.09 -2.43 -1.53
N LEU A 83 2.91 -2.95 -1.92
CA LEU A 83 2.30 -4.13 -1.30
C LEU A 83 1.99 -5.29 -2.28
N TRP A 84 1.90 -5.03 -3.60
CA TRP A 84 1.43 -6.01 -4.59
C TRP A 84 2.40 -6.34 -5.73
#